data_AF-A0A1I8B2Z6-F1
#
_entry.id   AF-A0A1I8B2Z6-F1
#
_cell.length_a   1.000
_cell.length_b   1.000
_cell.length_c   1.000
_cell.angle_alpha   90.00
_cell.angle_beta   90.00
_cell.angle_gamma   90.00
#
_symmetry.space_group_name_H-M   'P 1'
#
loop_
_entity.id
_entity.type
_entity.pdbx_description
1 polymer ?
#
loop_
_entity_poly.entity_id
_entity_poly.type
_entity_poly.pdbx_seq_one_letter_code
_entity_poly.pdbx_strand_id
1 'polypeptide(L)'
;MKNMVGRRRKQAFFKPETGYSSATGGSLYGIRNCSMRKLKEYHKLFYNLNNMFITITGQINDLEIIEALNKVENLYFATTPTFHPPFLSNITEIRDESTTEILCPADNNEIGKYRLLYYLKLSFF
;
A
#
# COMPACT_ATOMS: atom_id res chain seq x y z
N MET A 1 -14.39 -15.17 -0.35
CA MET A 1 -14.97 -14.18 -1.32
C MET A 1 -14.55 -12.73 -1.10
N LYS A 2 -14.73 -12.13 0.11
CA LYS A 2 -14.52 -10.67 0.33
C LYS A 2 -13.19 -10.13 -0.20
N ASN A 3 -12.09 -10.85 0.03
CA ASN A 3 -10.74 -10.42 -0.37
C ASN A 3 -10.50 -10.49 -1.89
N MET A 4 -11.13 -11.44 -2.59
CA MET A 4 -10.95 -11.60 -4.04
C MET A 4 -11.71 -10.53 -4.82
N VAL A 5 -12.97 -10.27 -4.45
CA VAL A 5 -13.75 -9.14 -5.01
C VAL A 5 -13.07 -7.81 -4.66
N GLY A 6 -12.57 -7.66 -3.43
CA GLY A 6 -11.84 -6.47 -3.01
C GLY A 6 -10.55 -6.22 -3.81
N ARG A 7 -9.81 -7.28 -4.17
CA ARG A 7 -8.60 -7.18 -5.00
C ARG A 7 -8.92 -6.83 -6.45
N ARG A 8 -9.85 -7.56 -7.08
CA ARG A 8 -10.25 -7.31 -8.47
C ARG A 8 -10.82 -5.90 -8.63
N ARG A 9 -11.58 -5.43 -7.63
CA ARG A 9 -12.03 -4.04 -7.54
C ARG A 9 -10.87 -3.04 -7.64
N LYS A 10 -9.81 -3.20 -6.84
CA LYS A 10 -8.67 -2.28 -6.88
C LYS A 10 -7.99 -2.29 -8.25
N GLN A 11 -7.87 -3.46 -8.87
CA GLN A 11 -7.25 -3.61 -10.20
C GLN A 11 -8.09 -3.01 -11.34
N ALA A 12 -9.42 -2.94 -11.18
CA ALA A 12 -10.30 -2.29 -12.15
C ALA A 12 -10.20 -0.76 -12.08
N PHE A 13 -10.05 -0.19 -10.87
CA PHE A 13 -9.99 1.26 -10.66
C PHE A 13 -8.58 1.85 -10.83
N PHE A 14 -7.56 1.10 -10.42
CA PHE A 14 -6.19 1.61 -10.33
C PHE A 14 -5.31 0.87 -11.32
N LYS A 15 -4.56 1.64 -12.13
CA LYS A 15 -3.62 1.06 -13.09
C LYS A 15 -2.50 0.28 -12.37
N PRO A 16 -1.93 -0.75 -13.01
CA PRO A 16 -0.89 -1.58 -12.41
C PRO A 16 0.33 -0.81 -11.91
N GLU A 17 0.66 0.33 -12.53
CA GLU A 17 1.82 1.16 -12.17
C GLU A 17 1.59 1.94 -10.87
N THR A 18 0.34 2.03 -10.40
CA THR A 18 0.02 2.66 -9.12
C THR A 18 0.10 1.64 -7.98
N GLY A 19 0.65 2.05 -6.83
CA GLY A 19 0.69 1.19 -5.65
C GLY A 19 -0.71 0.75 -5.16
N TYR A 20 -1.77 1.49 -5.47
CA TYR A 20 -3.14 1.23 -5.03
C TYR A 20 -3.76 -0.03 -5.64
N SER A 21 -3.29 -0.46 -6.81
CA SER A 21 -3.74 -1.70 -7.47
C SER A 21 -3.13 -2.97 -6.84
N SER A 22 -2.07 -2.81 -6.04
CA SER A 22 -1.26 -3.91 -5.53
C SER A 22 -1.94 -4.69 -4.40
N ALA A 23 -1.73 -6.01 -4.40
CA ALA A 23 -2.13 -6.90 -3.31
C ALA A 23 -1.03 -6.96 -2.25
N THR A 24 -0.98 -5.94 -1.37
CA THR A 24 0.07 -5.78 -0.35
C THR A 24 0.14 -6.93 0.66
N GLY A 25 -0.98 -7.61 0.93
CA GLY A 25 -1.00 -8.84 1.73
C GLY A 25 -0.38 -10.06 1.05
N GLY A 26 0.08 -9.92 -0.19
CA GLY A 26 0.67 -10.99 -0.98
C GLY A 26 -0.36 -11.83 -1.72
N SER A 27 0.09 -12.47 -2.79
CA SER A 27 -0.62 -13.58 -3.41
C SER A 27 0.13 -14.86 -3.13
N LEU A 28 -0.55 -16.02 -3.12
CA LEU A 28 0.13 -17.30 -2.92
C LEU A 28 1.28 -17.50 -3.92
N TYR A 29 1.06 -17.11 -5.17
CA TYR A 29 2.10 -17.08 -6.20
C TYR A 29 3.27 -16.14 -5.82
N GLY A 30 2.98 -14.90 -5.42
CA GLY A 30 4.00 -13.92 -5.05
C GLY A 30 4.83 -14.35 -3.83
N ILE A 31 4.19 -14.95 -2.83
CA ILE A 31 4.86 -15.45 -1.62
C ILE A 31 5.79 -16.61 -1.96
N ARG A 32 5.31 -17.59 -2.75
CA ARG A 32 6.12 -18.75 -3.17
C ARG A 32 7.31 -18.39 -4.05
N ASN A 33 7.25 -17.25 -4.75
CA ASN A 33 8.30 -16.76 -5.64
C ASN A 33 9.11 -15.58 -5.05
N CYS A 34 8.89 -15.25 -3.77
CA CYS A 34 9.66 -14.22 -3.08
C CYS A 34 11.00 -14.80 -2.61
N SER A 35 12.10 -14.09 -2.88
CA SER A 35 13.43 -14.50 -2.45
C SER A 35 13.93 -13.64 -1.30
N MET A 36 14.84 -14.19 -0.49
CA MET A 36 15.49 -13.47 0.60
C MET A 36 16.19 -12.19 0.11
N ARG A 37 16.77 -12.22 -1.10
CA ARG A 37 17.38 -11.04 -1.72
C ARG A 37 16.36 -9.93 -1.96
N LYS A 38 15.22 -10.24 -2.60
CA LYS A 38 14.13 -9.27 -2.83
C LYS A 38 13.62 -8.68 -1.52
N LEU A 39 13.48 -9.50 -0.48
CA LEU A 39 13.05 -9.05 0.84
C LEU A 39 14.03 -8.05 1.46
N LYS A 40 15.33 -8.35 1.43
CA LYS A 40 16.38 -7.45 1.97
C LYS A 40 16.46 -6.14 1.19
N GLU A 41 16.36 -6.19 -0.14
CA GLU A 41 16.34 -5.01 -1.00
C GLU A 41 15.11 -4.13 -0.69
N TYR A 42 13.93 -4.75 -0.56
CA TYR A 42 12.71 -4.06 -0.15
C TYR A 42 12.86 -3.40 1.22
N HIS A 43 13.37 -4.12 2.22
CA HIS A 43 13.60 -3.57 3.55
C HIS A 43 14.54 -2.38 3.51
N LYS A 44 15.69 -2.49 2.84
CA LYS A 44 16.65 -1.38 2.71
C LYS A 44 16.05 -0.16 2.03
N LEU A 45 15.22 -0.37 1.00
CA LEU A 45 14.59 0.71 0.26
C LEU A 45 13.51 1.44 1.07
N PHE A 46 12.69 0.72 1.83
CA PHE A 46 11.51 1.30 2.49
C PHE A 46 11.68 1.58 4.00
N TYR A 47 12.58 0.90 4.70
CA TYR A 47 12.81 1.07 6.15
C TYR A 47 14.09 1.87 6.39
N ASN A 48 14.00 3.18 6.15
CA ASN A 48 15.08 4.12 6.38
C ASN A 48 14.53 5.46 6.90
N LEU A 49 15.41 6.32 7.42
CA LEU A 49 15.03 7.56 8.08
C LEU A 49 14.26 8.55 7.17
N ASN A 50 14.43 8.49 5.83
CA ASN A 50 13.70 9.34 4.90
C ASN A 50 12.24 8.88 4.62
N ASN A 51 11.85 7.69 5.09
CA ASN A 51 10.52 7.11 4.83
C ASN A 51 9.82 6.58 6.10
N MET A 52 10.38 6.84 7.28
CA MET A 52 9.80 6.43 8.55
C MET A 52 9.40 7.65 9.36
N PHE A 53 8.32 7.53 10.11
CA PHE A 53 7.93 8.49 11.13
C PHE A 53 7.54 7.73 12.39
N ILE A 54 7.71 8.40 13.53
CA ILE A 54 7.32 7.86 14.83
C ILE A 54 6.25 8.79 15.38
N THR A 55 5.13 8.22 15.82
CA THR A 55 4.07 8.96 16.51
C THR A 55 4.11 8.58 17.97
N ILE A 56 4.28 9.57 18.84
CA ILE A 56 4.38 9.41 20.29
C ILE A 56 3.25 10.22 20.90
N THR A 57 2.49 9.60 21.80
CA THR A 57 1.30 10.22 22.40
C THR A 57 1.25 9.89 23.88
N GLY A 58 0.87 10.86 24.72
CA GLY A 58 0.71 10.68 26.17
C GLY A 58 1.36 11.82 26.95
N GLN A 59 1.49 11.64 28.27
CA GLN A 59 2.28 12.54 29.10
C GLN A 59 3.76 12.16 28.93
N ILE A 60 4.47 12.94 28.13
CA ILE A 60 5.86 12.68 27.75
C ILE A 60 6.73 13.92 28.02
N ASN A 61 8.02 13.68 28.22
CA ASN A 61 9.03 14.73 28.22
C ASN A 61 9.69 14.78 26.84
N ASP A 62 9.41 15.83 26.07
CA ASP A 62 9.88 15.97 24.69
C ASP A 62 11.42 15.92 24.58
N LEU A 63 12.14 16.46 25.56
CA LEU A 63 13.60 16.49 25.56
C LEU A 63 14.20 15.08 25.68
N GLU A 64 13.66 14.25 26.58
CA GLU A 64 14.10 12.87 26.77
C GLU A 64 13.86 12.03 25.52
N ILE A 65 12.72 12.23 24.87
CA ILE A 65 12.37 11.56 23.61
C ILE A 65 13.32 11.96 22.49
N ILE A 66 13.55 13.27 22.30
CA ILE A 66 14.45 13.78 21.27
C ILE A 66 15.87 13.26 21.50
N GLU A 67 16.35 13.26 22.75
CA GLU A 67 17.68 12.74 23.07
C GLU A 67 17.81 11.24 22.76
N ALA A 68 16.77 10.45 23.09
CA ALA A 68 16.74 9.03 22.78
C ALA A 68 16.72 8.76 21.26
N LEU A 69 15.93 9.52 20.49
CA LEU A 69 15.87 9.40 19.04
C LEU A 69 17.21 9.77 18.38
N ASN A 70 17.81 10.89 18.81
CA ASN A 70 19.10 11.36 18.28
C ASN A 70 20.20 10.30 18.42
N LYS A 71 20.24 9.56 19.54
CA LYS A 71 21.23 8.48 19.75
C LYS A 71 21.15 7.39 18.69
N VAL A 72 19.95 7.11 18.18
CA VAL A 72 19.72 6.06 17.16
C VAL A 72 19.87 6.63 15.75
N GLU A 73 19.22 7.76 15.45
CA GLU A 73 19.20 8.33 14.11
C GLU A 73 20.60 8.74 13.63
N ASN A 74 21.43 9.29 14.52
CA ASN A 74 22.80 9.69 14.19
C ASN A 74 23.68 8.51 13.72
N LEU A 75 23.38 7.27 14.13
CA LEU A 75 24.10 6.09 13.67
C LEU A 75 23.84 5.77 12.19
N TYR A 76 22.67 6.15 11.68
CA TYR A 76 22.19 5.76 10.35
C TYR A 76 22.07 6.93 9.38
N PHE A 77 22.16 8.17 9.86
CA PHE A 77 21.96 9.39 9.08
C PHE A 77 22.78 9.39 7.77
N ALA A 78 24.09 9.11 7.86
CA ALA A 78 25.00 9.08 6.70
C ALA A 78 24.73 7.95 5.69
N THR A 79 23.98 6.92 6.09
CA THR A 79 23.67 5.75 5.25
C THR A 79 22.28 5.81 4.61
N THR A 80 21.53 6.88 4.88
CA THR A 80 20.15 7.02 4.44
C THR A 80 20.08 7.21 2.91
N PRO A 81 19.36 6.35 2.16
CA PRO A 81 19.25 6.48 0.72
C PRO A 81 18.30 7.60 0.31
N THR A 82 18.47 8.11 -0.92
CA THR A 82 17.42 8.88 -1.59
C THR A 82 16.17 8.01 -1.76
N PHE A 83 15.01 8.54 -1.40
CA PHE A 83 13.75 7.80 -1.40
C PHE A 83 12.65 8.49 -2.20
N HIS A 84 11.93 7.72 -3.01
CA HIS A 84 10.77 8.17 -3.77
C HIS A 84 9.51 7.42 -3.31
N PRO A 85 8.52 8.10 -2.70
CA PRO A 85 7.34 7.44 -2.17
C PRO A 85 6.45 6.78 -3.25
N PRO A 86 6.00 5.52 -3.06
CA PRO A 86 5.33 4.73 -4.10
C PRO A 86 3.85 5.09 -4.38
N PHE A 87 3.30 6.12 -3.74
CA PHE A 87 1.89 6.51 -3.84
C PHE A 87 1.68 7.98 -4.26
N LEU A 88 2.68 8.58 -4.91
CA LEU A 88 2.63 9.96 -5.40
C LEU A 88 2.10 10.08 -6.84
N SER A 89 1.86 8.96 -7.54
CA SER A 89 1.38 9.02 -8.92
C SER A 89 -0.05 9.54 -8.99
N ASN A 90 -0.30 10.42 -9.97
CA ASN A 90 -1.64 10.90 -10.24
C ASN A 90 -2.55 9.72 -10.61
N ILE A 91 -3.65 9.59 -9.87
CA ILE A 91 -4.68 8.60 -10.18
C ILE A 91 -5.32 9.02 -11.50
N THR A 92 -5.35 8.11 -12.47
CA THR A 92 -6.02 8.37 -13.75
C THR A 92 -7.50 8.56 -13.51
N GLU A 93 -8.07 9.62 -14.06
CA GLU A 93 -9.50 9.90 -13.97
C GLU A 93 -10.28 8.79 -14.66
N ILE A 94 -11.26 8.24 -13.94
CA ILE A 94 -12.16 7.22 -14.47
C ILE A 94 -13.34 7.95 -15.07
N ARG A 95 -13.45 7.89 -16.41
CA ARG A 95 -14.52 8.58 -17.16
C ARG A 95 -15.59 7.63 -17.68
N ASP A 96 -15.21 6.37 -17.89
CA ASP A 96 -16.07 5.37 -18.52
C ASP A 96 -16.64 4.40 -17.49
N GLU A 97 -17.88 3.97 -17.71
CA GLU A 97 -18.48 2.85 -17.00
C GLU A 97 -17.78 1.54 -17.42
N SER A 98 -17.49 0.68 -16.46
CA SER A 98 -16.98 -0.66 -16.75
C SER A 98 -17.65 -1.71 -15.89
N THR A 99 -18.00 -2.83 -16.50
CA THR A 99 -18.53 -4.01 -15.82
C THR A 99 -17.48 -5.12 -15.86
N THR A 100 -17.18 -5.72 -14.71
CA THR A 100 -16.23 -6.84 -14.59
C THR A 100 -16.88 -8.00 -13.86
N GLU A 101 -16.95 -9.14 -14.53
CA GLU A 101 -17.40 -10.39 -13.91
C GLU A 101 -16.23 -11.06 -13.17
N ILE A 102 -16.51 -11.53 -11.95
CA ILE A 102 -15.52 -12.19 -11.10
C ILE A 102 -16.07 -13.56 -10.72
N LEU A 103 -15.53 -14.60 -11.33
CA LEU A 103 -15.79 -15.98 -10.94
C LEU A 103 -15.31 -16.21 -9.52
N CYS A 104 -16.25 -16.44 -8.61
CA CYS A 104 -15.99 -16.78 -7.22
C CYS A 104 -16.29 -18.26 -7.00
N PRO A 105 -15.45 -19.00 -6.24
CA PRO A 105 -15.82 -20.34 -5.81
C PRO A 105 -17.08 -20.21 -4.94
N ALA A 106 -18.15 -20.90 -5.35
CA ALA A 106 -19.44 -20.92 -4.69
C ALA A 106 -19.96 -22.36 -4.73
N ASP A 107 -20.69 -22.75 -3.68
CA ASP A 107 -21.25 -24.09 -3.56
C ASP A 107 -22.46 -24.30 -4.50
N ASN A 108 -23.08 -23.20 -4.96
CA ASN A 108 -24.18 -23.18 -5.92
C ASN A 108 -24.01 -21.99 -6.89
N ASN A 109 -24.33 -22.19 -8.17
CA ASN A 109 -24.22 -21.19 -9.25
C ASN A 109 -25.47 -20.30 -9.40
N GLU A 110 -26.53 -20.55 -8.64
CA GLU A 110 -27.79 -19.81 -8.75
C GLU A 110 -27.75 -18.40 -8.12
N ILE A 111 -26.82 -18.14 -7.18
CA ILE A 111 -26.80 -16.89 -6.41
C ILE A 111 -25.49 -16.13 -6.66
N GLY A 112 -25.62 -14.95 -7.26
CA GLY A 112 -24.52 -14.00 -7.49
C GLY A 112 -24.50 -12.84 -6.50
N LYS A 113 -23.40 -12.07 -6.50
CA LYS A 113 -23.31 -10.78 -5.79
C LYS A 113 -22.91 -9.70 -6.77
N TYR A 114 -23.72 -8.67 -6.88
CA TYR A 114 -23.40 -7.46 -7.64
C TYR A 114 -22.86 -6.37 -6.71
N ARG A 115 -21.92 -5.56 -7.21
CA ARG A 115 -21.38 -4.40 -6.51
C ARG A 115 -21.20 -3.25 -7.47
N LEU A 116 -21.79 -2.11 -7.12
CA LEU A 116 -21.65 -0.86 -7.84
C LEU A 116 -20.62 0.02 -7.13
N LEU A 117 -19.81 0.74 -7.89
CA LEU A 117 -18.72 1.58 -7.38
C LEU A 117 -18.62 2.88 -8.15
N TYR A 118 -18.27 3.94 -7.43
CA TYR A 118 -18.13 5.29 -7.97
C TYR A 118 -16.79 5.88 -7.56
N TYR A 119 -16.19 6.66 -8.45
CA TYR A 119 -15.02 7.49 -8.18
C TYR A 119 -15.47 8.94 -8.01
N LEU A 120 -15.26 9.50 -6.81
CA LEU A 120 -15.61 10.88 -6.49
C LEU A 120 -14.33 11.70 -6.43
N LYS A 121 -14.23 12.70 -7.31
CA LYS A 121 -13.13 13.67 -7.30
C LYS A 121 -13.59 14.90 -6.52
N LEU A 122 -12.98 15.12 -5.35
CA LEU A 122 -13.19 16.33 -4.57
C LEU A 122 -12.17 17.37 -5.02
N SER A 123 -12.65 18.50 -5.53
CA SER A 123 -11.83 19.67 -5.80
C SER A 123 -11.99 20.62 -4.63
N PHE A 124 -10.91 20.91 -3.92
CA PHE A 124 -10.88 21.96 -2.90
C PHE A 124 -10.38 23.25 -3.57
N PHE A 125 -11.11 24.35 -3.35
CA PHE A 125 -10.83 25.68 -3.89
C PHE A 125 -9.62 26.33 -3.21
#